data_AF-A0A937IZR8-F1
#
_entry.id   AF-A0A937IZR8-F1
#
_cell.length_a   1.000
_cell.length_b   1.000
_cell.length_c   1.000
_cell.angle_alpha   90.00
_cell.angle_beta   90.00
_cell.angle_gamma   90.00
#
_symmetry.space_group_name_H-M   'P 1'
#
loop_
_entity.id
_entity.type
_entity.pdbx_description
1 polymer ?
#
loop_
_entity_poly.entity_id
_entity_poly.type
_entity_poly.pdbx_seq_one_letter_code
_entity_poly.pdbx_strand_id
1 'polypeptide(L)'
;NEYAKPSQDIMIGGFNSQHLYFDTFKIRSELGYLDKICPKDALKRTVDWYLETPPSLNAASETNLSEQYKTEDKLKRISSEAKEKYKQIGLSPPDFKHPYAHPKKPGKLKDHLGR
;
A
#
# COMPACT_ATOMS: atom_id res chain seq x y z
N ASN A 1 27.65 0.47 -15.48
CA ASN A 1 27.52 -0.94 -15.07
C ASN A 1 26.04 -1.31 -15.23
N GLU A 2 25.67 -1.93 -16.35
CA GLU A 2 24.25 -2.11 -16.77
C GLU A 2 23.49 -3.10 -15.87
N TYR A 3 24.22 -4.02 -15.24
CA TYR A 3 23.66 -5.13 -14.46
C TYR A 3 23.71 -4.93 -12.94
N ALA A 4 24.43 -3.92 -12.45
CA ALA A 4 24.57 -3.64 -11.03
C ALA A 4 24.12 -2.20 -10.75
N LYS A 5 22.85 -2.06 -10.35
CA LYS A 5 22.31 -0.83 -9.77
C LYS A 5 22.22 -0.99 -8.25
N PRO A 6 22.47 0.07 -7.45
CA PRO A 6 22.20 0.03 -6.02
C PRO A 6 20.74 -0.38 -5.77
N SER A 7 20.49 -1.22 -4.77
CA SER A 7 19.14 -1.61 -4.40
C SER A 7 18.39 -0.40 -3.84
N GLN A 8 17.57 0.21 -4.70
CA GLN A 8 16.72 1.36 -4.32
C GLN A 8 15.64 0.94 -3.32
N ASP A 9 15.25 -0.34 -3.35
CA ASP A 9 14.18 -0.91 -2.52
C ASP A 9 14.66 -1.28 -1.09
N ILE A 10 15.97 -1.36 -0.85
CA ILE A 10 16.55 -1.68 0.47
C ILE A 10 16.75 -0.41 1.35
N MET A 11 16.40 0.77 0.85
CA MET A 11 16.63 2.03 1.57
C MET A 11 15.67 2.25 2.74
N ILE A 12 16.19 1.93 3.94
CA ILE A 12 15.91 2.45 5.30
C ILE A 12 14.78 3.48 5.36
N GLY A 13 13.54 3.02 5.45
CA GLY A 13 12.36 3.88 5.63
C GLY A 13 11.10 3.42 4.90
N GLY A 14 11.22 2.46 3.98
CA GLY A 14 10.10 1.80 3.31
C GLY A 14 9.97 0.35 3.77
N PHE A 15 9.01 0.06 4.64
CA PHE A 15 7.69 -0.52 4.29
C PHE A 15 7.59 -1.94 4.81
N ASN A 16 7.11 -2.07 6.05
CA ASN A 16 6.28 -3.19 6.46
C ASN A 16 4.92 -3.03 5.73
N SER A 17 4.93 -3.17 4.41
CA SER A 17 3.71 -3.42 3.67
C SER A 17 3.38 -4.89 3.90
N GLN A 18 2.67 -5.15 5.00
CA GLN A 18 2.00 -6.42 5.17
C GLN A 18 0.86 -6.45 4.14
N HIS A 19 1.20 -6.91 2.93
CA HIS A 19 0.22 -7.10 1.87
C HIS A 19 -0.70 -8.25 2.25
N LEU A 20 -1.86 -7.91 2.80
CA LEU A 20 -2.93 -8.86 3.03
C LEU A 20 -3.88 -8.81 1.83
N TYR A 21 -3.66 -9.71 0.87
CA TYR A 21 -4.59 -9.92 -0.24
C TYR A 21 -5.51 -11.09 0.08
N PHE A 22 -6.82 -10.88 -0.13
CA PHE A 22 -7.81 -11.94 -0.07
C PHE A 22 -8.13 -12.38 -1.50
N ASP A 23 -8.06 -13.69 -1.75
CA ASP A 23 -8.66 -14.25 -2.96
C ASP A 23 -10.18 -14.26 -2.81
N THR A 24 -10.85 -13.47 -3.64
CA THR A 24 -12.31 -13.34 -3.67
C THR A 24 -12.94 -14.08 -4.84
N PHE A 25 -12.18 -14.88 -5.61
CA PHE A 25 -12.69 -15.53 -6.81
C PHE A 25 -13.97 -16.33 -6.55
N LYS A 26 -13.95 -17.21 -5.53
CA LYS A 26 -15.06 -18.12 -5.22
C LYS A 26 -16.37 -17.39 -4.90
N ILE A 27 -16.32 -16.37 -4.03
CA ILE A 27 -17.54 -15.62 -3.65
C ILE A 27 -18.10 -14.80 -4.83
N ARG A 28 -17.23 -14.33 -5.72
CA ARG A 28 -17.64 -13.59 -6.92
C ARG A 28 -18.24 -14.52 -7.97
N SER A 29 -17.66 -15.70 -8.19
CA SER A 29 -18.11 -16.64 -9.21
C SER A 29 -19.38 -17.39 -8.82
N GLU A 30 -19.51 -17.81 -7.55
CA GLU A 30 -20.62 -18.65 -7.09
C GLU A 30 -21.80 -17.83 -6.58
N LEU A 31 -21.53 -16.68 -5.96
CA LEU A 31 -22.55 -15.86 -5.29
C LEU A 31 -22.74 -14.48 -5.93
N GLY A 32 -22.01 -14.17 -7.00
CA GLY A 32 -22.11 -12.89 -7.70
C GLY A 32 -21.67 -11.70 -6.85
N TYR A 33 -20.80 -11.91 -5.85
CA TYR A 33 -20.33 -10.83 -4.98
C TYR A 33 -19.64 -9.71 -5.77
N LEU A 34 -19.95 -8.48 -5.41
CA LEU A 34 -19.20 -7.30 -5.83
C LEU A 34 -19.16 -6.27 -4.69
N ASP A 35 -18.06 -5.53 -4.61
CA ASP A 35 -17.99 -4.37 -3.73
C ASP A 35 -18.97 -3.31 -4.24
N LYS A 36 -20.00 -3.02 -3.46
CA LYS A 36 -21.03 -2.03 -3.83
C LYS A 36 -20.53 -0.59 -3.80
N ILE A 37 -19.47 -0.34 -3.03
CA ILE A 37 -18.93 0.99 -2.78
C ILE A 37 -17.43 0.93 -2.99
N CYS A 38 -16.88 1.89 -3.74
CA CYS A 38 -15.44 2.05 -3.90
C CYS A 38 -14.78 2.29 -2.53
N PRO A 39 -13.61 1.69 -2.23
CA PRO A 39 -12.92 1.89 -0.95
C PRO A 39 -12.70 3.37 -0.57
N LYS A 40 -12.44 4.23 -1.56
CA LYS A 40 -12.28 5.68 -1.34
C LYS A 40 -13.57 6.33 -0.83
N ASP A 41 -14.70 5.96 -1.42
CA ASP A 41 -16.00 6.50 -1.03
C ASP A 41 -16.45 5.94 0.32
N ALA A 42 -16.14 4.66 0.59
CA ALA A 42 -16.40 4.03 1.88
C ALA A 42 -15.62 4.76 3.00
N LEU A 43 -14.33 5.04 2.80
CA LEU A 43 -13.53 5.78 3.78
C LEU A 43 -14.10 7.17 4.05
N LYS A 44 -14.49 7.90 2.99
CA LYS A 44 -15.12 9.21 3.15
C LYS A 44 -16.39 9.12 4.00
N ARG A 45 -17.30 8.20 3.68
CA ARG A 45 -18.54 8.00 4.43
C ARG A 45 -18.28 7.65 5.89
N THR A 46 -17.28 6.82 6.16
CA THR A 46 -16.87 6.51 7.53
C THR A 46 -16.43 7.77 8.27
N VAL A 47 -15.56 8.59 7.69
CA VAL A 47 -15.12 9.85 8.31
C VAL A 47 -16.31 10.77 8.59
N ASP A 48 -17.17 10.97 7.60
CA ASP A 48 -18.37 11.79 7.74
C ASP A 48 -19.25 11.28 8.91
N TRP A 49 -19.46 9.96 8.99
CA TRP A 49 -20.22 9.34 10.08
C TRP A 49 -19.58 9.53 11.46
N TYR A 50 -18.25 9.41 11.59
CA TYR A 50 -17.56 9.64 12.87
C TYR A 50 -17.65 11.10 13.33
N LEU A 51 -17.71 12.06 12.40
CA LEU A 51 -17.90 13.47 12.72
C LEU A 51 -19.34 13.77 13.16
N GLU A 52 -20.32 13.15 12.50
CA GLU A 52 -21.74 13.30 12.82
C GLU A 52 -22.16 12.53 14.08
N THR A 53 -21.52 11.38 14.33
CA THR A 53 -21.78 10.47 15.45
C THR A 53 -20.47 10.15 16.19
N PRO A 54 -19.91 11.09 16.96
CA PRO A 54 -18.67 10.84 17.70
C PRO A 54 -18.85 9.69 18.70
N PRO A 55 -18.04 8.63 18.64
CA PRO A 55 -18.14 7.54 19.61
C PRO A 55 -17.67 8.00 20.99
N SER A 56 -18.25 7.43 22.05
CA SER A 56 -17.68 7.54 23.39
C SER A 56 -16.33 6.82 23.40
N LEU A 57 -15.27 7.55 23.73
CA LEU A 57 -13.95 6.95 23.90
C LEU A 57 -13.89 6.23 25.24
N ASN A 58 -13.12 5.14 25.31
CA ASN A 58 -12.80 4.53 26.60
C ASN A 58 -11.62 5.29 27.25
N ALA A 59 -11.41 5.11 28.55
CA ALA A 59 -10.35 5.82 29.28
C ALA A 59 -8.93 5.62 28.70
N ALA A 60 -8.67 4.47 28.07
CA ALA A 60 -7.39 4.18 27.42
C ALA A 60 -7.21 4.93 26.08
N SER A 61 -8.31 5.25 25.40
CA SER A 61 -8.31 6.09 24.20
C SER A 61 -8.30 7.58 24.56
N GLU A 62 -8.99 7.99 25.62
CA GLU A 62 -9.00 9.41 26.03
C GLU A 62 -7.65 9.89 26.54
N THR A 63 -6.96 9.03 27.31
CA THR A 63 -5.68 9.39 27.90
C THR A 63 -4.60 9.26 26.83
N ASN A 64 -4.01 10.39 26.41
CA ASN A 64 -2.82 10.50 25.55
C ASN A 64 -3.04 10.67 24.03
N LEU A 65 -4.29 10.81 23.56
CA LEU A 65 -4.57 10.96 22.11
C LEU A 65 -3.86 12.18 21.48
N SER A 66 -3.81 13.30 22.21
CA SER A 66 -3.14 14.54 21.76
C SER A 66 -1.63 14.36 21.57
N GLU A 67 -0.94 13.70 22.49
CA GLU A 67 0.51 13.47 22.36
C GLU A 67 0.82 12.38 21.33
N GLN A 68 -0.07 11.40 21.15
CA GLN A 68 0.04 10.44 20.05
C GLN A 68 0.00 11.16 18.70
N TYR A 69 -0.97 12.05 18.46
CA TYR A 69 -1.01 12.85 17.23
C TYR A 69 0.23 13.74 17.04
N LYS A 70 0.71 14.40 18.10
CA LYS A 70 1.98 15.16 18.03
C LYS A 70 3.18 14.27 17.65
N THR A 71 3.18 13.03 18.09
CA THR A 71 4.22 12.05 17.76
C THR A 71 4.09 11.61 16.30
N GLU A 72 2.88 11.30 15.85
CA GLU A 72 2.59 10.98 14.45
C GLU A 72 3.00 12.11 13.50
N ASP A 73 2.73 13.37 13.85
CA ASP A 73 3.15 14.53 13.06
C ASP A 73 4.68 14.64 12.95
N LYS A 74 5.40 14.39 14.06
CA LYS A 74 6.88 14.36 14.04
C LYS A 74 7.39 13.23 13.14
N LEU A 75 6.80 12.03 13.22
CA LEU A 75 7.16 10.89 12.38
C LEU A 75 6.88 11.17 10.90
N LYS A 76 5.73 11.75 10.58
CA LYS A 76 5.34 12.14 9.23
C LYS A 76 6.33 13.15 8.64
N ARG A 77 6.76 14.14 9.42
CA ARG A 77 7.77 15.13 9.00
C ARG A 77 9.10 14.45 8.66
N ILE A 78 9.63 13.62 9.56
CA ILE A 78 10.90 12.89 9.35
C ILE A 78 10.82 12.01 8.10
N SER A 79 9.73 11.25 7.94
CA SER A 79 9.52 10.37 6.77
C SER A 79 9.47 11.18 5.47
N SER A 80 8.80 12.34 5.49
CA SER A 80 8.70 13.22 4.32
C SER A 80 10.06 13.83 3.95
N GLU A 81 10.82 14.32 4.92
CA GLU A 81 12.17 14.84 4.73
C GLU A 81 13.13 13.78 4.17
N ALA A 82 13.07 12.55 4.70
CA ALA A 82 13.86 11.44 4.20
C ALA A 82 13.51 11.10 2.74
N LYS A 83 12.22 11.04 2.39
CA LYS A 83 11.76 10.81 1.01
C LYS A 83 12.27 11.87 0.04
N GLU A 84 12.25 13.15 0.43
CA GLU A 84 12.78 14.23 -0.43
C GLU A 84 14.30 14.12 -0.61
N LYS A 85 15.06 13.83 0.46
CA LYS A 85 16.50 13.56 0.34
C LYS A 85 16.78 12.37 -0.58
N TYR A 86 16.00 11.30 -0.50
CA TYR A 86 16.14 10.16 -1.40
C TYR A 86 15.90 10.52 -2.86
N LYS A 87 14.87 11.32 -3.17
CA LYS A 87 14.62 11.80 -4.54
C LYS A 87 15.79 12.59 -5.11
N GLN A 88 16.46 13.41 -4.28
CA GLN A 88 17.60 14.24 -4.70
C GLN A 88 18.86 13.44 -5.10
N ILE A 89 18.96 12.16 -4.73
CA ILE A 89 20.08 11.29 -5.13
C ILE A 89 20.09 11.06 -6.66
N GLY A 90 18.97 11.31 -7.36
CA GLY A 90 18.94 11.23 -8.83
C GLY A 90 19.10 9.80 -9.36
N LEU A 91 18.74 8.79 -8.58
CA LEU A 91 18.85 7.40 -8.97
C LEU A 91 17.89 7.11 -10.13
N SER A 92 18.43 6.64 -11.25
CA SER A 92 17.59 6.19 -12.37
C SER A 92 16.89 4.88 -11.99
N PRO A 93 15.57 4.75 -12.19
CA PRO A 93 14.87 3.50 -11.88
C PRO A 93 15.52 2.33 -12.64
N PRO A 94 15.55 1.12 -12.04
CA PRO A 94 15.92 -0.07 -12.80
C PRO A 94 14.95 -0.27 -13.96
N ASP A 95 15.47 -0.69 -15.11
CA ASP A 95 14.61 -1.19 -16.17
C ASP A 95 14.05 -2.54 -15.69
N PHE A 96 12.77 -2.56 -15.34
CA PHE A 96 12.13 -3.75 -14.78
C PHE A 96 11.89 -4.77 -15.88
N LYS A 97 12.78 -5.77 -15.98
CA LYS A 97 12.61 -6.93 -16.85
C LYS A 97 12.00 -8.07 -16.04
N HIS A 98 10.69 -8.29 -16.19
CA HIS A 98 10.00 -9.38 -15.50
C HIS A 98 10.60 -10.74 -15.90
N PRO A 99 11.15 -11.54 -14.95
CA PRO A 99 12.00 -12.69 -15.27
C PRO A 99 11.25 -13.91 -15.80
N TYR A 100 9.97 -14.05 -15.46
CA TYR A 100 9.16 -15.22 -15.84
C TYR A 100 8.02 -14.86 -16.79
N ALA A 101 7.68 -15.82 -17.66
CA ALA A 101 6.47 -15.80 -18.47
C ALA A 101 5.23 -15.93 -17.58
N HIS A 102 4.19 -15.13 -17.86
CA HIS A 102 2.88 -15.25 -17.21
C HIS A 102 1.81 -15.67 -18.23
N PRO A 103 1.68 -16.97 -18.52
CA PRO A 103 0.65 -17.47 -19.40
C PRO A 103 -0.72 -17.32 -18.74
N LYS A 104 -1.66 -16.71 -19.44
CA LYS A 104 -3.06 -16.53 -18.96
C LYS A 104 -3.83 -17.85 -18.79
N LYS A 105 -3.26 -18.98 -19.22
CA LYS A 105 -3.84 -20.32 -19.10
C LYS A 105 -2.81 -21.28 -18.49
N PRO A 106 -3.19 -22.07 -17.47
CA PRO A 106 -2.32 -23.10 -16.90
C PRO A 106 -1.80 -24.05 -17.99
N GLY A 107 -0.54 -24.46 -17.91
CA GLY A 107 0.07 -25.44 -18.83
C GLY A 107 0.53 -24.90 -20.19
N LYS A 108 0.38 -23.60 -20.47
CA LYS A 108 1.04 -22.98 -21.63
C LYS A 108 2.45 -22.55 -21.22
N LEU A 109 3.47 -23.02 -21.93
CA LEU A 109 4.87 -22.65 -21.64
C LEU A 109 5.19 -21.20 -21.99
N LYS A 110 4.45 -20.61 -22.93
CA LYS A 110 4.71 -19.26 -23.44
C LYS A 110 3.63 -18.26 -23.07
N ASP A 111 4.04 -17.06 -22.70
CA ASP A 111 3.16 -15.90 -22.51
C ASP A 111 2.82 -15.20 -23.84
N HIS A 112 1.97 -14.18 -23.76
CA HIS A 112 1.59 -13.30 -24.89
C HIS A 112 2.75 -12.51 -25.53
N LEU A 113 3.92 -12.48 -24.89
CA LEU A 113 5.15 -11.87 -25.39
C LEU A 113 6.14 -12.93 -25.93
N GLY A 114 5.72 -14.20 -26.01
CA GLY A 114 6.52 -15.30 -26.55
C GLY A 114 7.63 -15.81 -25.63
N ARG A 115 7.67 -15.35 -24.37
CA ARG A 115 8.57 -15.82 -23.31
C ARG A 115 8.02 -17.08 -22.69
#